data_AF-A0AAE3CGF4-F1
#
_entry.id   AF-A0AAE3CGF4-F1
#
_cell.length_a   1.000
_cell.length_b   1.000
_cell.length_c   1.000
_cell.angle_alpha   90.00
_cell.angle_beta   90.00
_cell.angle_gamma   90.00
#
_symmetry.space_group_name_H-M   'P 1'
#
loop_
_entity.id
_entity.type
_entity.pdbx_description
1 polymer ?
#
loop_
_entity_poly.entity_id
_entity_poly.type
_entity_poly.pdbx_seq_one_letter_code
_entity_poly.pdbx_strand_id
1 'polypeptide(L)' 'MLRTLLPDNTPLPKGMKLEMKSAGCKLIIFLEYNGSTSTLLSTLDDILASMKIACDVTTLVGQD' A
#
# COMPACT_ATOMS: atom_id res chain seq x y z
N MET A 1 -6.53 4.00 -15.75
CA MET A 1 -5.23 3.36 -15.49
C MET A 1 -5.07 3.17 -13.99
N LEU A 2 -5.46 2.02 -13.43
CA LEU A 2 -5.46 1.74 -11.99
C LEU A 2 -4.68 0.46 -11.63
N ARG A 3 -3.85 -0.03 -12.56
CA ARG A 3 -3.01 -1.23 -12.34
C ARG A 3 -1.80 -0.95 -11.45
N THR A 4 -1.49 0.31 -11.17
CA THR A 4 -0.27 0.76 -10.49
C THR A 4 -0.40 0.90 -8.97
N LEU A 5 -1.57 0.63 -8.39
CA LEU A 5 -1.78 0.67 -6.93
C LEU A 5 -1.75 -0.71 -6.27
N LEU A 6 -1.47 -1.77 -7.03
CA LEU A 6 -1.14 -3.04 -6.40
C LEU A 6 0.27 -2.89 -5.81
N PRO A 7 0.45 -3.05 -4.48
CA PRO A 7 1.78 -2.98 -3.90
C PRO A 7 2.62 -4.11 -4.53
N ASP A 8 3.78 -3.75 -5.08
CA ASP A 8 4.78 -4.69 -5.65
C ASP A 8 5.36 -5.68 -4.61
N ASN A 9 4.86 -5.65 -3.38
CA ASN A 9 5.32 -6.42 -2.23
C ASN A 9 4.84 -7.88 -2.28
N THR A 10 5.13 -8.55 -3.38
CA THR A 10 5.09 -10.02 -3.45
C THR A 10 6.50 -10.58 -3.29
N PRO A 11 6.72 -11.53 -2.36
CA PRO A 11 5.73 -12.11 -1.44
C PRO A 11 5.56 -11.27 -0.16
N LEU A 12 4.31 -11.09 0.27
CA LEU A 12 3.99 -10.57 1.61
C LEU A 12 4.59 -11.49 2.68
N PRO A 13 4.91 -10.97 3.89
CA PRO A 13 5.33 -11.80 5.01
C PRO A 13 4.35 -12.95 5.26
N LYS A 14 4.87 -14.12 5.64
CA LYS A 14 4.03 -15.29 5.93
C LYS A 14 3.03 -14.95 7.05
N GLY A 15 1.75 -15.23 6.82
CA GLY A 15 0.67 -14.89 7.74
C GLY A 15 0.13 -13.47 7.60
N MET A 16 0.57 -12.71 6.60
CA MET A 16 0.02 -11.41 6.26
C MET A 16 -0.93 -11.49 5.08
N LYS A 17 -2.09 -10.85 5.22
CA LYS A 17 -3.06 -10.63 4.16
C LYS A 17 -3.27 -9.12 4.01
N LEU A 18 -3.12 -8.63 2.79
CA LEU A 18 -3.28 -7.22 2.45
C LEU A 18 -4.22 -7.11 1.27
N GLU A 19 -5.33 -6.39 1.45
CA GLU A 19 -6.24 -6.01 0.38
C GLU A 19 -6.33 -4.48 0.31
N MET A 20 -6.23 -3.91 -0.88
CA MET A 20 -6.40 -2.48 -1.12
C MET A 20 -7.53 -2.25 -2.11
N LYS A 21 -8.42 -1.32 -1.81
CA LYS A 21 -9.56 -0.95 -2.66
C LYS A 21 -9.67 0.56 -2.75
N SER A 22 -9.88 1.09 -3.94
CA SER A 22 -10.19 2.51 -4.17
C SER A 22 -11.68 2.69 -4.43
N ALA A 23 -12.31 3.62 -3.73
CA ALA A 23 -13.70 4.01 -3.92
C ALA A 23 -13.80 5.55 -4.03
N GLY A 24 -13.75 6.07 -5.26
CA GLY A 24 -13.65 7.51 -5.52
C GLY A 24 -12.35 8.08 -4.95
N CYS A 25 -12.45 9.10 -4.09
CA CYS A 25 -11.31 9.71 -3.39
C CYS A 25 -10.93 8.99 -2.09
N LYS A 26 -11.45 7.77 -1.84
CA LYS A 26 -11.14 6.98 -0.65
C LYS A 26 -10.25 5.80 -1.04
N LEU A 27 -9.13 5.65 -0.34
CA LEU A 27 -8.35 4.43 -0.32
C LEU A 27 -8.69 3.65 0.95
N ILE A 28 -9.10 2.39 0.79
CA ILE A 28 -9.42 1.48 1.88
C ILE A 28 -8.38 0.36 1.86
N ILE A 29 -7.68 0.18 2.98
CA ILE A 29 -6.65 -0.83 3.17
C ILE A 29 -7.14 -1.79 4.26
N PHE A 30 -7.26 -3.06 3.93
CA PHE A 30 -7.51 -4.14 4.88
C PHE A 30 -6.23 -4.93 5.08
N LEU A 31 -5.74 -4.95 6.31
CA LEU A 31 -4.53 -5.68 6.68
C LEU A 31 -4.86 -6.62 7.84
N GLU A 32 -4.63 -7.91 7.62
CA GLU A 32 -4.65 -8.93 8.67
C GLU A 32 -3.24 -9.52 8.80
N TYR A 33 -2.75 -9.65 10.03
CA TYR A 33 -1.44 -10.25 10.27
C TYR A 33 -1.48 -11.17 11.48
N ASN A 34 -1.02 -12.39 11.30
CA ASN A 34 -0.82 -13.36 12.37
C ASN A 34 0.67 -13.53 12.64
N GLY A 35 1.19 -12.77 13.62
CA GLY A 35 2.61 -12.74 13.97
C GLY A 35 2.96 -11.61 14.94
N SER A 36 4.22 -11.18 14.94
CA SER A 36 4.68 -10.10 15.82
C SER A 36 4.19 -8.73 15.38
N THR A 37 3.64 -7.94 16.32
CA THR A 37 3.25 -6.55 16.05
C THR A 37 4.41 -5.68 15.57
N SER A 38 5.66 -6.01 15.92
CA SER A 38 6.84 -5.31 15.42
C SER A 38 6.99 -5.46 13.89
N THR A 39 6.78 -6.66 13.36
CA THR A 39 6.84 -6.92 11.91
C THR A 39 5.70 -6.21 11.20
N LEU A 40 4.51 -6.22 11.79
CA LEU A 40 3.36 -5.49 11.28
C LEU A 40 3.67 -3.99 11.15
N LEU A 41 4.24 -3.37 12.19
CA LEU A 41 4.58 -1.95 12.19
C LEU A 41 5.58 -1.61 11.08
N SER A 42 6.66 -2.38 10.94
CA SER A 42 7.63 -2.16 9.87
C SER A 42 6.99 -2.28 8.47
N THR A 43 6.10 -3.26 8.27
CA THR A 43 5.40 -3.38 6.98
C THR A 43 4.40 -2.24 6.72
N LEU A 44 3.76 -1.71 7.76
CA LEU A 44 2.91 -0.53 7.62
C LEU A 44 3.73 0.71 7.23
N ASP A 45 4.91 0.90 7.81
CA ASP A 45 5.81 1.99 7.45
C ASP A 45 6.22 1.90 5.97
N ASP A 46 6.56 0.70 5.48
CA ASP A 46 6.90 0.46 4.07
C ASP A 46 5.72 0.77 3.11
N ILE A 47 4.50 0.37 3.50
CA ILE A 47 3.28 0.66 2.73
C ILE A 47 3.06 2.18 2.64
N LEU A 48 3.17 2.89 3.77
CA LEU A 48 2.96 4.34 3.80
C LEU A 48 4.04 5.09 3.01
N ALA A 49 5.30 4.65 3.09
CA ALA A 49 6.39 5.21 2.29
C ALA A 49 6.13 5.03 0.78
N SER A 50 5.69 3.83 0.38
CA SER A 50 5.36 3.53 -1.02
C SER A 50 4.18 4.37 -1.52
N MET A 51 3.15 4.53 -0.69
CA MET A 51 1.99 5.39 -1.00
C MET A 51 2.39 6.85 -1.18
N LYS A 52 3.28 7.37 -0.32
CA LYS A 52 3.80 8.73 -0.45
C LYS A 52 4.49 8.95 -1.80
N ILE A 53 5.36 8.01 -2.19
CA ILE A 53 6.05 8.07 -3.49
C ILE A 53 5.03 8.05 -4.64
N ALA A 54 4.04 7.16 -4.58
CA ALA A 54 3.01 7.07 -5.61
C ALA A 54 2.19 8.37 -5.73
N CYS A 55 1.86 9.01 -4.60
CA CYS A 55 1.21 10.32 -4.58
C CYS A 55 2.10 11.40 -5.21
N ASP A 56 3.37 11.49 -4.81
CA ASP A 56 4.32 12.49 -5.30
C ASP A 56 4.53 12.35 -6.82
N VAL A 57 4.66 11.11 -7.32
CA VAL A 57 4.75 10.82 -8.77
C VAL A 57 3.46 11.20 -9.49
N THR A 58 2.29 10.93 -8.91
CA THR A 58 1.01 11.29 -9.54
C THR A 58 0.83 12.82 -9.63
N THR A 59 1.32 13.58 -8.64
CA THR A 59 1.34 15.05 -8.70
C THR A 59 2.32 15.61 -9.73
N LEU A 60 3.39 14.88 -10.05
CA LEU A 60 4.37 15.28 -11.08
C LEU A 60 3.90 14.95 -12.50
N VAL A 61 3.04 13.94 -12.68
CA VAL A 61 2.52 13.51 -13.99
C VAL A 61 1.16 14.15 -14.31
N GLY A 62 0.53 14.84 -13.35
CA GLY A 62 -0.74 15.56 -13.50
C GLY A 62 -0.64 17.01 -13.97
N GLN A 63 0.52 17.46 -14.47
CA GLN A 63 0.65 18.72 -15.20
C GLN A 63 0.57 18.45 -16.71
N ASP A 64 -0.63 18.18 -17.21
CA ASP A 64 -1.05 18.39 -18.60
C ASP A 64 -2.58 18.60 -18.65
#